data_AF-A0A2S1JT54-F1
#
_entry.id   AF-A0A2S1JT54-F1
#
_cell.length_a   1.000
_cell.length_b   1.000
_cell.length_c   1.000
_cell.angle_alpha   90.00
_cell.angle_beta   90.00
_cell.angle_gamma   90.00
#
_symmetry.space_group_name_H-M   'P 1'
#
loop_
_entity.id
_entity.type
_entity.pdbx_description
1 polymer ?
#
loop_
_entity_poly.entity_id
_entity_poly.type
_entity_poly.pdbx_seq_one_letter_code
_entity_poly.pdbx_strand_id
1 'polypeptide(L)'
;MVIYISTRRLLVKFLKKILNLKKAIKIETTYDDLFAPVSGINKNELLLDWHWLVGESAEPLLITALGDVFYRSGNGIFFLDVNWGQSDALEKGYQEFREDPWGNDEEFGTRYAPDFVAKLRESGIILNSGQCYSFKKPPCFGGNMVIGNISTCDVTVHISLMGQLYYKLKDVPPGTKISGISLELAD
;
A
#
# COMPACT_ATOMS: atom_id res chain seq x y z
N MET A 1 -30.06 -33.98 36.03
CA MET A 1 -29.19 -34.02 34.84
C MET A 1 -29.86 -33.40 33.59
N VAL A 2 -30.58 -32.29 33.72
CA VAL A 2 -31.31 -31.64 32.58
C VAL A 2 -30.91 -30.16 32.45
N ILE A 3 -30.62 -29.51 33.58
CA ILE A 3 -30.24 -28.09 33.65
C ILE A 3 -28.87 -27.83 32.96
N TYR A 4 -27.92 -28.76 33.08
CA TYR A 4 -26.55 -28.62 32.53
C TYR A 4 -26.48 -28.68 30.98
N ILE A 5 -27.43 -29.38 30.34
CA ILE A 5 -27.48 -29.49 28.87
C ILE A 5 -28.05 -28.21 28.25
N SER A 6 -29.02 -27.58 28.93
CA SER A 6 -29.66 -26.34 28.48
C SER A 6 -28.68 -25.16 28.47
N THR A 7 -27.89 -25.00 29.54
CA THR A 7 -26.89 -23.93 29.65
C THR A 7 -25.78 -24.05 28.61
N ARG A 8 -25.30 -25.27 28.32
CA ARG A 8 -24.29 -25.50 27.26
C ARG A 8 -24.82 -25.18 25.86
N ARG A 9 -26.09 -25.51 25.57
CA ARG A 9 -26.75 -25.14 24.30
C ARG A 9 -26.92 -23.63 24.15
N LEU A 10 -27.27 -22.93 25.23
CA LEU A 10 -27.36 -21.47 25.23
C LEU A 10 -25.99 -20.83 24.99
N LEU A 11 -24.94 -21.31 25.67
CA LEU A 11 -23.59 -20.80 25.53
C LEU A 11 -23.05 -20.99 24.11
N VAL A 12 -23.28 -22.16 23.49
CA VAL A 12 -22.87 -22.42 22.10
C VAL A 12 -23.64 -21.56 21.11
N LYS A 13 -24.95 -21.34 21.30
CA LYS A 13 -25.73 -20.42 20.46
C LYS A 13 -25.25 -18.98 20.59
N PHE A 14 -24.94 -18.54 21.81
CA PHE A 14 -24.41 -17.21 22.08
C PHE A 14 -23.02 -17.00 21.49
N LEU A 15 -22.12 -17.98 21.65
CA LEU A 15 -20.79 -17.98 21.03
C LEU A 15 -20.88 -18.01 19.50
N LYS A 16 -21.74 -18.83 18.89
CA LYS A 16 -22.00 -18.81 17.45
C LYS A 16 -22.57 -17.48 16.97
N LYS A 17 -23.44 -16.85 17.76
CA LYS A 17 -23.99 -15.52 17.46
C LYS A 17 -22.92 -14.43 17.54
N ILE A 18 -22.03 -14.47 18.53
CA ILE A 18 -20.86 -13.57 18.63
C ILE A 18 -19.89 -13.83 17.48
N LEU A 19 -19.61 -15.10 17.15
CA LEU A 19 -18.74 -15.46 16.04
C LEU A 19 -19.32 -14.96 14.71
N ASN A 20 -20.64 -15.11 14.50
CA ASN A 20 -21.34 -14.58 13.33
C ASN A 20 -21.43 -13.05 13.34
N LEU A 21 -21.57 -12.40 14.50
CA LEU A 21 -21.51 -10.94 14.64
C LEU A 21 -20.12 -10.41 14.29
N LYS A 22 -19.05 -11.07 14.73
CA LYS A 22 -17.68 -10.77 14.32
C LYS A 22 -17.46 -11.03 12.83
N LYS A 23 -18.17 -12.01 12.24
CA LYS A 23 -18.17 -12.32 10.80
C LYS A 23 -19.07 -11.38 9.97
N ALA A 24 -19.87 -10.53 10.62
CA ALA A 24 -20.90 -9.71 9.97
C ALA A 24 -20.67 -8.20 10.11
N ILE A 25 -19.56 -7.75 10.69
CA ILE A 25 -19.04 -6.41 10.38
C ILE A 25 -18.36 -6.56 9.02
N LYS A 26 -19.15 -6.49 7.95
CA LYS A 26 -18.60 -6.37 6.60
C LYS A 26 -17.95 -4.99 6.56
N ILE A 27 -16.62 -4.94 6.66
CA ILE A 27 -15.87 -3.70 6.50
C ILE A 27 -15.98 -3.35 5.02
N GLU A 28 -16.96 -2.52 4.69
CA GLU A 28 -17.14 -2.02 3.34
C GLU A 28 -15.97 -1.08 3.03
N THR A 29 -15.30 -1.34 1.91
CA THR A 29 -14.15 -0.54 1.46
C THR A 29 -14.67 0.65 0.67
N THR A 30 -14.27 1.85 1.04
CA THR A 30 -14.60 3.08 0.32
C THR A 30 -13.45 3.49 -0.60
N TYR A 31 -13.67 4.47 -1.46
CA TYR A 31 -12.61 5.07 -2.27
C TYR A 31 -11.48 5.67 -1.42
N ASP A 32 -11.80 6.22 -0.24
CA ASP A 32 -10.79 6.76 0.67
C ASP A 32 -9.85 5.68 1.20
N ASP A 33 -10.34 4.44 1.36
CA ASP A 33 -9.54 3.31 1.81
C ASP A 33 -8.50 2.85 0.78
N LEU A 34 -8.58 3.35 -0.46
CA LEU A 34 -7.60 3.11 -1.53
C LEU A 34 -6.40 4.05 -1.45
N PHE A 35 -6.40 4.99 -0.50
CA PHE A 35 -5.28 5.89 -0.22
C PHE A 35 -4.71 5.65 1.18
N ALA A 36 -3.41 5.93 1.34
CA ALA A 36 -2.79 5.94 2.64
C ALA A 36 -3.29 7.15 3.46
N PRO A 37 -3.70 6.99 4.73
CA PRO A 37 -4.19 8.09 5.57
C PRO A 37 -3.03 8.98 6.05
N VAL A 38 -2.55 9.86 5.20
CA VAL A 38 -1.29 10.61 5.39
C VAL A 38 -1.47 12.08 5.79
N SER A 39 -2.50 12.37 6.59
CA SER A 39 -2.67 13.71 7.13
C SER A 39 -1.49 14.06 8.05
N GLY A 40 -0.84 15.21 7.81
CA GLY A 40 0.22 15.74 8.68
C GLY A 40 1.64 15.24 8.41
N ILE A 41 1.88 14.42 7.38
CA ILE A 41 3.25 14.05 6.98
C ILE A 41 3.94 15.17 6.19
N ASN A 42 5.26 15.30 6.35
CA ASN A 42 6.06 16.21 5.54
C ASN A 42 6.24 15.62 4.13
N LYS A 43 5.45 16.11 3.17
CA LYS A 43 5.49 15.61 1.79
C LYS A 43 6.83 15.90 1.08
N ASN A 44 7.56 16.93 1.49
CA ASN A 44 8.79 17.35 0.79
C ASN A 44 9.94 16.33 0.91
N GLU A 45 9.85 15.42 1.88
CA GLU A 45 10.91 14.45 2.16
C GLU A 45 10.63 13.06 1.57
N LEU A 46 9.40 12.82 1.11
CA LEU A 46 8.96 11.48 0.70
C LEU A 46 9.75 10.92 -0.49
N LEU A 47 10.16 11.76 -1.43
CA LEU A 47 10.79 11.34 -2.68
C LEU A 47 12.31 11.55 -2.70
N LEU A 48 12.94 11.92 -1.58
CA LEU A 48 14.39 12.18 -1.53
C LEU A 48 15.20 10.98 -2.04
N ASP A 49 14.91 9.78 -1.54
CA ASP A 49 15.56 8.53 -1.96
C ASP A 49 15.12 8.05 -3.37
N TRP A 50 14.18 8.74 -3.99
CA TRP A 50 13.68 8.47 -5.35
C TRP A 50 14.15 9.50 -6.38
N HIS A 51 14.79 10.61 -5.99
CA HIS A 51 15.21 11.68 -6.91
C HIS A 51 16.04 11.18 -8.10
N TRP A 52 16.77 10.08 -7.94
CA TRP A 52 17.52 9.44 -9.02
C TRP A 52 16.63 8.94 -10.18
N LEU A 53 15.35 8.65 -9.91
CA LEU A 53 14.36 8.19 -10.89
C LEU A 53 13.36 9.30 -11.24
N VAL A 54 12.83 10.00 -10.24
CA VAL A 54 11.72 10.95 -10.42
C VAL A 54 12.16 12.40 -10.67
N GLY A 55 13.44 12.71 -10.41
CA GLY A 55 14.01 14.05 -10.45
C GLY A 55 13.80 14.85 -9.16
N GLU A 56 14.69 15.83 -8.91
CA GLU A 56 14.69 16.64 -7.68
C GLU A 56 13.49 17.60 -7.55
N SER A 57 12.79 17.88 -8.65
CA SER A 57 11.61 18.74 -8.66
C SER A 57 10.29 17.96 -8.49
N ALA A 58 10.35 16.68 -8.14
CA ALA A 58 9.17 15.85 -7.98
C ALA A 58 8.38 16.23 -6.72
N GLU A 59 7.11 16.57 -6.89
CA GLU A 59 6.21 16.98 -5.81
C GLU A 59 5.14 15.89 -5.57
N PRO A 60 5.13 15.21 -4.42
CA PRO A 60 4.11 14.19 -4.10
C PRO A 60 2.70 14.78 -4.01
N LEU A 61 1.74 14.12 -4.64
CA LEU A 61 0.33 14.52 -4.66
C LEU A 61 -0.53 13.62 -3.78
N LEU A 62 -0.61 12.33 -4.14
CA LEU A 62 -1.40 11.28 -3.49
C LEU A 62 -0.55 10.04 -3.27
N ILE A 63 -0.91 9.26 -2.25
CA ILE A 63 -0.25 8.00 -1.93
C ILE A 63 -1.32 6.92 -1.85
N THR A 64 -1.19 5.85 -2.64
CA THR A 64 -2.13 4.73 -2.63
C THR A 64 -2.04 3.99 -1.30
N ALA A 65 -3.05 3.18 -0.97
CA ALA A 65 -3.01 2.31 0.20
C ALA A 65 -1.85 1.31 0.15
N LEU A 66 -1.31 1.01 -1.04
CA LEU A 66 -0.13 0.16 -1.27
C LEU A 66 1.21 0.92 -1.21
N GLY A 67 1.18 2.23 -0.92
CA GLY A 67 2.38 3.04 -0.76
C GLY A 67 2.93 3.66 -2.04
N ASP A 68 2.28 3.46 -3.18
CA ASP A 68 2.68 4.04 -4.46
C ASP A 68 2.32 5.52 -4.53
N VAL A 69 3.09 6.32 -5.28
CA VAL A 69 3.02 7.78 -5.22
C VAL A 69 2.63 8.37 -6.55
N PHE A 70 1.51 9.10 -6.59
CA PHE A 70 1.28 10.06 -7.66
C PHE A 70 2.06 11.33 -7.37
N TYR A 71 2.82 11.82 -8.33
CA TYR A 71 3.62 13.03 -8.17
C TYR A 71 3.55 13.93 -9.40
N ARG A 72 3.84 15.21 -9.20
CA ARG A 72 4.00 16.19 -10.26
C ARG A 72 5.49 16.41 -10.53
N SER A 73 5.84 16.51 -11.81
CA SER A 73 7.16 17.03 -12.20
C SER A 73 7.00 17.90 -13.45
N GLY A 74 7.43 19.16 -13.35
CA GLY A 74 7.14 20.18 -14.37
C GLY A 74 5.63 20.34 -14.61
N ASN A 75 5.21 20.10 -15.86
CA ASN A 75 3.80 20.18 -16.28
C ASN A 75 3.10 18.81 -16.32
N GLY A 76 3.80 17.72 -16.03
CA GLY A 76 3.28 16.37 -16.10
C GLY A 76 2.88 15.79 -14.74
N ILE A 77 2.02 14.78 -14.80
CA ILE A 77 1.66 13.93 -13.66
C ILE A 77 2.19 12.53 -13.93
N PHE A 78 2.74 11.92 -12.89
CA PHE A 78 3.42 10.64 -12.93
C PHE A 78 2.93 9.73 -11.80
N PHE A 79 3.03 8.43 -12.02
CA PHE A 79 2.78 7.39 -11.03
C PHE A 79 4.08 6.65 -10.77
N LEU A 80 4.59 6.77 -9.56
CA LEU A 80 5.71 5.98 -9.05
C LEU A 80 5.15 4.72 -8.42
N ASP A 81 5.37 3.59 -9.07
CA ASP A 81 5.20 2.27 -8.49
C ASP A 81 6.39 2.00 -7.56
N VAL A 82 6.17 2.21 -6.26
CA VAL A 82 7.17 2.08 -5.20
C VAL A 82 7.53 0.60 -4.99
N ASN A 83 6.59 -0.29 -5.26
CA ASN A 83 6.72 -1.73 -5.07
C ASN A 83 7.45 -2.44 -6.22
N TRP A 84 7.47 -1.84 -7.41
CA TRP A 84 8.18 -2.33 -8.60
C TRP A 84 9.35 -1.45 -9.05
N GLY A 85 9.52 -0.26 -8.50
CA GLY A 85 10.65 0.63 -8.81
C GLY A 85 10.57 1.26 -10.18
N GLN A 86 9.36 1.59 -10.61
CA GLN A 86 9.05 2.10 -11.95
C GLN A 86 8.24 3.38 -11.85
N SER A 87 8.38 4.25 -12.85
CA SER A 87 7.65 5.51 -12.89
C SER A 87 7.14 5.79 -14.29
N ASP A 88 5.84 6.01 -14.41
CA ASP A 88 5.15 6.20 -15.69
C ASP A 88 4.39 7.54 -15.72
N ALA A 89 4.35 8.18 -16.89
CA ALA A 89 3.54 9.37 -17.11
C ALA A 89 2.06 8.98 -17.28
N LEU A 90 1.13 9.75 -16.71
CA LEU A 90 -0.31 9.48 -16.83
C LEU A 90 -0.95 10.05 -18.10
N GLU A 91 -0.19 10.75 -18.95
CA GLU A 91 -0.71 11.55 -20.07
C GLU A 91 -1.82 12.56 -19.68
N LYS A 92 -1.90 12.91 -18.39
CA LYS A 92 -2.89 13.84 -17.82
C LYS A 92 -2.24 15.14 -17.35
N GLY A 93 -2.99 16.24 -17.47
CA GLY A 93 -2.66 17.50 -16.83
C GLY A 93 -3.05 17.50 -15.34
N TYR A 94 -2.51 18.45 -14.57
CA TYR A 94 -2.76 18.53 -13.13
C TYR A 94 -4.25 18.69 -12.75
N GLN A 95 -5.01 19.51 -13.49
CA GLN A 95 -6.43 19.72 -13.19
C GLN A 95 -7.26 18.47 -13.49
N GLU A 96 -7.00 17.84 -14.64
CA GLU A 96 -7.66 16.58 -15.01
C GLU A 96 -7.39 15.48 -13.99
N PHE A 97 -6.13 15.34 -13.54
CA PHE A 97 -5.78 14.38 -12.49
C PHE A 97 -6.50 14.67 -11.16
N ARG A 98 -6.67 15.95 -10.80
CA ARG A 98 -7.36 16.33 -9.56
C ARG A 98 -8.85 15.97 -9.62
N GLU A 99 -9.48 16.09 -10.79
CA GLU A 99 -10.89 15.78 -11.00
C GLU A 99 -11.14 14.28 -11.14
N ASP A 100 -10.22 13.56 -11.80
CA ASP A 100 -10.27 12.12 -12.02
C ASP A 100 -8.90 11.47 -11.80
N PRO A 101 -8.54 11.13 -10.54
CA PRO A 101 -7.31 10.41 -10.24
C PRO A 101 -7.42 8.91 -10.54
N TRP A 102 -8.61 8.40 -10.87
CA TRP A 102 -8.89 6.97 -10.95
C TRP A 102 -8.38 6.36 -12.24
N GLY A 103 -8.49 7.09 -13.35
CA GLY A 103 -8.13 6.57 -14.67
C GLY A 103 -9.20 5.62 -15.20
N ASN A 104 -8.84 4.83 -16.21
CA ASN A 104 -9.70 3.79 -16.76
C ASN A 104 -9.73 2.53 -15.87
N ASP A 105 -10.59 1.56 -16.18
CA ASP A 105 -10.76 0.34 -15.36
C ASP A 105 -9.46 -0.47 -15.15
N GLU A 106 -8.59 -0.53 -16.16
CA GLU A 106 -7.30 -1.25 -16.08
C GLU A 106 -6.31 -0.52 -15.18
N GLU A 107 -6.22 0.80 -15.34
CA GLU A 107 -5.41 1.67 -14.48
C GLU A 107 -5.89 1.62 -13.03
N PHE A 108 -7.22 1.66 -12.83
CA PHE A 108 -7.83 1.58 -11.52
C PHE A 108 -7.49 0.25 -10.82
N GLY A 109 -7.65 -0.86 -11.54
CA GLY A 109 -7.32 -2.20 -11.04
C GLY A 109 -5.84 -2.36 -10.68
N THR A 110 -4.94 -1.79 -11.51
CA THR A 110 -3.49 -1.94 -11.34
C THR A 110 -2.92 -1.02 -10.27
N ARG A 111 -3.31 0.26 -10.26
CA ARG A 111 -2.74 1.28 -9.35
C ARG A 111 -3.30 1.22 -7.94
N TYR A 112 -4.57 0.82 -7.80
CA TYR A 112 -5.27 0.85 -6.51
C TYR A 112 -5.57 -0.54 -5.93
N ALA A 113 -5.60 -1.58 -6.78
CA ALA A 113 -5.90 -2.96 -6.40
C ALA A 113 -7.07 -3.09 -5.39
N PRO A 114 -8.25 -2.53 -5.69
CA PRO A 114 -9.34 -2.35 -4.71
C PRO A 114 -9.80 -3.66 -4.07
N ASP A 115 -9.88 -4.74 -4.85
CA ASP A 115 -10.25 -6.08 -4.35
C ASP A 115 -9.22 -6.63 -3.34
N PHE A 116 -7.94 -6.29 -3.53
CA PHE A 116 -6.88 -6.74 -2.63
C PHE A 116 -6.89 -5.92 -1.34
N VAL A 117 -7.05 -4.60 -1.45
CA VAL A 117 -7.23 -3.70 -0.29
C VAL A 117 -8.44 -4.13 0.55
N ALA A 118 -9.57 -4.44 -0.09
CA ALA A 118 -10.75 -4.93 0.60
C ALA A 118 -10.47 -6.22 1.38
N LYS A 119 -9.79 -7.20 0.76
CA LYS A 119 -9.42 -8.46 1.44
C LYS A 119 -8.47 -8.27 2.62
N LEU A 120 -7.53 -7.33 2.53
CA LEU A 120 -6.65 -6.98 3.65
C LEU A 120 -7.46 -6.45 4.83
N ARG A 121 -8.39 -5.53 4.56
CA ARG A 121 -9.28 -4.94 5.57
C ARG A 121 -10.22 -5.96 6.20
N GLU A 122 -10.86 -6.81 5.39
CA GLU A 122 -11.69 -7.92 5.87
C GLU A 122 -10.90 -8.90 6.74
N SER A 123 -9.59 -9.03 6.52
CA SER A 123 -8.68 -9.84 7.32
C SER A 123 -8.20 -9.14 8.60
N GLY A 124 -8.67 -7.92 8.88
CA GLY A 124 -8.32 -7.12 10.05
C GLY A 124 -6.99 -6.38 9.94
N ILE A 125 -6.38 -6.32 8.75
CA ILE A 125 -5.19 -5.51 8.50
C ILE A 125 -5.67 -4.12 8.08
N ILE A 126 -5.71 -3.19 9.03
CA ILE A 126 -6.25 -1.83 8.84
C ILE A 126 -5.11 -0.82 9.00
N LEU A 127 -5.04 0.16 8.09
CA LEU A 127 -4.07 1.26 8.16
C LEU A 127 -4.41 2.23 9.28
N ASN A 128 -3.42 2.58 10.09
CA ASN A 128 -3.48 3.76 10.95
C ASN A 128 -2.93 4.99 10.21
N SER A 129 -3.10 6.17 10.80
CA SER A 129 -2.52 7.42 10.27
C SER A 129 -1.02 7.26 10.00
N GLY A 130 -0.58 7.72 8.83
CA GLY A 130 0.82 7.62 8.38
C GLY A 130 1.24 6.24 7.91
N GLN A 131 0.33 5.26 7.77
CA GLN A 131 0.68 3.92 7.32
C GLN A 131 0.24 3.62 5.89
N CYS A 132 0.98 2.71 5.23
CA CYS A 132 0.56 2.02 4.01
C CYS A 132 0.68 0.50 4.18
N TYR A 133 0.11 -0.25 3.25
CA TYR A 133 0.36 -1.67 3.10
C TYR A 133 1.67 -1.87 2.35
N SER A 134 2.52 -2.75 2.87
CA SER A 134 3.83 -3.02 2.31
C SER A 134 4.11 -4.51 2.25
N PHE A 135 4.90 -4.93 1.26
CA PHE A 135 5.35 -6.30 1.13
C PHE A 135 6.39 -6.63 2.20
N LYS A 136 6.16 -7.69 2.98
CA LYS A 136 7.18 -8.27 3.88
C LYS A 136 8.38 -8.77 3.10
N LYS A 137 8.11 -9.39 1.96
CA LYS A 137 9.09 -9.77 0.94
C LYS A 137 8.76 -9.03 -0.35
N PRO A 138 9.57 -8.03 -0.76
CA PRO A 138 9.34 -7.27 -1.98
C PRO A 138 9.25 -8.12 -3.26
N PRO A 139 8.49 -7.67 -4.28
CA PRO A 139 8.38 -8.36 -5.58
C PRO A 139 9.72 -8.63 -6.26
N CYS A 140 10.68 -7.70 -6.18
CA CYS A 140 12.03 -7.87 -6.74
C CYS A 140 12.82 -9.04 -6.15
N PHE A 141 12.41 -9.57 -4.98
CA PHE A 141 12.97 -10.79 -4.39
C PHE A 141 12.09 -12.03 -4.56
N GLY A 142 11.09 -11.96 -5.44
CA GLY A 142 10.10 -13.04 -5.63
C GLY A 142 9.09 -13.10 -4.50
N GLY A 143 8.71 -11.93 -3.97
CA GLY A 143 7.48 -11.78 -3.18
C GLY A 143 6.25 -11.75 -4.07
N ASN A 144 5.11 -12.20 -3.53
CA ASN A 144 3.83 -12.19 -4.24
C ASN A 144 2.80 -11.35 -3.49
N MET A 145 1.81 -10.81 -4.21
CA MET A 145 0.70 -10.03 -3.67
C MET A 145 -0.34 -10.97 -3.04
N VAL A 146 -0.06 -11.41 -1.81
CA VAL A 146 -0.94 -12.28 -1.01
C VAL A 146 -1.00 -11.75 0.41
N ILE A 147 -2.14 -11.94 1.10
CA ILE A 147 -2.37 -11.42 2.47
C ILE A 147 -1.22 -11.79 3.42
N GLY A 148 -0.70 -13.02 3.35
CA GLY A 148 0.40 -13.47 4.21
C GLY A 148 1.72 -12.70 4.02
N ASN A 149 1.92 -12.10 2.86
CA ASN A 149 3.11 -11.33 2.51
C ASN A 149 2.93 -9.82 2.68
N ILE A 150 1.81 -9.36 3.24
CA ILE A 150 1.55 -7.93 3.48
C ILE A 150 1.57 -7.64 4.99
N SER A 151 2.08 -6.47 5.35
CA SER A 151 1.94 -5.85 6.66
C SER A 151 1.70 -4.35 6.52
N THR A 152 1.25 -3.68 7.59
CA THR A 152 1.27 -2.23 7.62
C THR A 152 2.70 -1.74 7.88
N CYS A 153 3.07 -0.62 7.28
CA CYS A 153 4.37 0.03 7.44
C CYS A 153 4.15 1.54 7.59
N ASP A 154 5.05 2.24 8.26
CA ASP A 154 5.12 3.69 8.14
C ASP A 154 5.39 4.07 6.67
N VAL A 155 4.61 5.00 6.14
CA VAL A 155 4.62 5.35 4.71
C VAL A 155 5.93 5.99 4.29
N THR A 156 6.51 6.84 5.14
CA THR A 156 7.78 7.52 4.87
C THR A 156 8.91 6.50 4.88
N VAL A 157 8.93 5.61 5.87
CA VAL A 157 9.88 4.48 5.94
C VAL A 157 9.75 3.58 4.71
N HIS A 158 8.53 3.22 4.32
CA HIS A 158 8.31 2.36 3.15
C HIS A 158 8.86 2.98 1.88
N ILE A 159 8.49 4.23 1.59
CA ILE A 159 8.91 4.91 0.35
C ILE A 159 10.43 5.09 0.35
N SER A 160 11.03 5.55 1.45
CA SER A 160 12.48 5.73 1.58
C SER A 160 13.27 4.42 1.34
N LEU A 161 12.92 3.35 2.06
CA LEU A 161 13.63 2.07 1.95
C LEU A 161 13.52 1.46 0.55
N MET A 162 12.36 1.56 -0.09
CA MET A 162 12.17 1.07 -1.46
C MET A 162 12.96 1.90 -2.47
N GLY A 163 13.06 3.22 -2.29
CA GLY A 163 13.88 4.09 -3.15
C GLY A 163 15.36 3.72 -3.10
N GLN A 164 15.90 3.51 -1.89
CA GLN A 164 17.28 3.04 -1.71
C GLN A 164 17.50 1.63 -2.26
N LEU A 165 16.52 0.74 -2.06
CA LEU A 165 16.58 -0.62 -2.58
C LEU A 165 16.67 -0.60 -4.10
N TYR A 166 15.77 0.09 -4.78
CA TYR A 166 15.76 0.14 -6.25
C TYR A 166 16.93 0.93 -6.81
N TYR A 167 17.43 1.96 -6.12
CA TYR A 167 18.68 2.62 -6.50
C TYR A 167 19.85 1.64 -6.55
N LYS A 168 19.97 0.75 -5.55
CA LYS A 168 21.03 -0.27 -5.52
C LYS A 168 20.83 -1.37 -6.56
N LEU A 169 19.59 -1.63 -6.97
CA LEU A 169 19.27 -2.67 -7.95
C LEU A 169 19.29 -2.21 -9.41
N LYS A 170 19.22 -0.90 -9.69
CA LYS A 170 19.05 -0.37 -11.06
C LYS A 170 20.13 -0.82 -12.05
N ASP A 171 21.35 -1.04 -11.56
CA ASP A 171 22.52 -1.44 -12.36
C ASP A 171 22.88 -2.93 -12.18
N VAL A 172 22.03 -3.70 -11.49
CA VAL A 172 22.26 -5.12 -11.22
C VAL A 172 21.66 -5.98 -12.34
N PRO A 173 22.46 -6.81 -13.05
CA PRO A 173 21.93 -7.66 -14.10
C PRO A 173 20.89 -8.67 -13.59
N PRO A 174 19.86 -9.00 -14.39
CA PRO A 174 18.90 -10.04 -14.05
C PRO A 174 19.59 -11.37 -13.73
N GLY A 175 19.10 -12.06 -12.70
CA GLY A 175 19.65 -13.35 -12.24
C GLY A 175 20.86 -13.26 -11.31
N THR A 176 21.33 -12.05 -10.99
CA THR A 176 22.41 -11.84 -10.01
C THR A 176 21.99 -12.32 -8.62
N LYS A 177 22.82 -13.16 -7.98
CA LYS A 177 22.58 -13.60 -6.59
C LYS A 177 23.00 -12.50 -5.63
N ILE A 178 22.04 -12.01 -4.85
CA ILE A 178 22.27 -11.00 -3.80
C ILE A 178 22.45 -11.71 -2.46
N SER A 179 23.56 -11.42 -1.77
CA SER A 179 23.92 -12.03 -0.47
C SER A 179 23.63 -11.13 0.73
N GLY A 180 23.40 -9.83 0.52
CA GLY A 180 23.06 -8.87 1.56
C GLY A 180 22.78 -7.48 0.99
N ILE A 181 21.91 -6.72 1.66
CA ILE A 181 21.56 -5.34 1.33
C ILE A 181 21.56 -4.54 2.63
N SER A 182 22.18 -3.38 2.61
CA SER A 182 22.16 -2.40 3.69
C SER A 182 21.35 -1.19 3.22
N LEU A 183 20.33 -0.85 4.00
CA LEU A 183 19.45 0.31 3.84
C LEU A 183 19.54 1.12 5.14
N GLU A 184 19.41 2.43 5.03
CA GLU A 184 19.56 3.36 6.16
C GLU A 184 18.32 4.24 6.20
N LEU A 185 17.74 4.49 7.39
CA LEU A 185 16.74 5.54 7.50
C LEU A 185 17.48 6.86 7.68
N ALA A 186 17.07 7.90 6.96
CA ALA A 186 17.55 9.24 7.23
C ALA A 186 17.14 9.63 8.66
N ASP A 187 18.11 10.10 9.44
CA ASP A 187 17.94 10.55 10.83
C ASP A 187 17.00 11.77 10.95
#